data_AF-A0A7I8IE85-F1
#
_entry.id   AF-A0A7I8IE85-F1
#
_cell.length_a   1.000
_cell.length_b   1.000
_cell.length_c   1.000
_cell.angle_alpha   90.00
_cell.angle_beta   90.00
_cell.angle_gamma   90.00
#
_symmetry.space_group_name_H-M   'P 1'
#
loop_
_entity.id
_entity.type
_entity.pdbx_description
1 polymer ?
#
loop_
_entity_poly.entity_id
_entity_poly.type
_entity_poly.pdbx_seq_one_letter_code
_entity_poly.pdbx_strand_id
1 'polypeptide(L)'
;MTPHFKNAMTIRGEIMFLALVLGMYLSATAEATLRVGYYEKTCPHAEFIVKKVITKAVKKDSGLPADFIRMHFHDCFVRSGGFVYEVPSGRRDGRISRRSETFGNLPPPTFNLSQLTQSFASKGLNLDDLVTLSGTKHINAHV
;
A
#
# COMPACT_ATOMS: atom_id res chain seq x y z
N MET A 1 -32.71 -30.25 -48.03
CA MET A 1 -32.68 -29.70 -46.66
C MET A 1 -31.39 -28.91 -46.47
N THR A 2 -31.49 -27.61 -46.28
CA THR A 2 -30.41 -26.62 -46.43
C THR A 2 -29.40 -26.63 -45.25
N PRO A 3 -28.07 -26.55 -45.51
CA PRO A 3 -27.03 -26.44 -44.48
C PRO A 3 -26.96 -25.05 -43.81
N HIS A 4 -27.86 -24.14 -44.14
CA HIS A 4 -27.80 -22.73 -43.75
C HIS A 4 -28.10 -22.46 -42.26
N PHE A 5 -28.82 -23.36 -41.58
CA PHE A 5 -29.31 -23.12 -40.22
C PHE A 5 -28.32 -23.54 -39.12
N LYS A 6 -27.39 -24.45 -39.41
CA LYS A 6 -26.40 -24.95 -38.43
C LYS A 6 -25.33 -23.88 -38.12
N ASN A 7 -24.91 -23.14 -39.14
CA ASN A 7 -23.87 -22.11 -39.03
C ASN A 7 -24.33 -20.92 -38.18
N ALA A 8 -25.61 -20.55 -38.28
CA ALA A 8 -26.18 -19.47 -37.48
C ALA A 8 -26.27 -19.81 -35.97
N MET A 9 -26.46 -21.09 -35.62
CA MET A 9 -26.51 -21.53 -34.21
C MET A 9 -25.10 -21.59 -33.58
N THR A 10 -24.09 -22.08 -34.32
CA THR A 10 -22.69 -22.09 -33.87
C THR A 10 -22.11 -20.67 -33.74
N ILE A 11 -22.40 -19.79 -34.69
CA ILE A 11 -21.93 -18.38 -34.65
C ILE A 11 -22.55 -17.61 -33.46
N ARG A 12 -23.83 -17.87 -33.13
CA ARG A 12 -24.48 -17.25 -31.95
C ARG A 12 -23.88 -17.75 -30.63
N GLY A 13 -23.47 -19.02 -30.56
CA GLY A 13 -22.77 -19.60 -29.42
C GLY A 13 -21.38 -18.98 -29.21
N GLU A 14 -20.59 -18.88 -30.27
CA GLU A 14 -19.25 -18.26 -30.24
C GLU A 14 -19.30 -16.77 -29.89
N ILE A 15 -20.25 -16.01 -30.45
CA ILE A 15 -20.46 -14.59 -30.11
C ILE A 15 -20.88 -14.44 -28.64
N MET A 16 -21.74 -15.32 -28.13
CA MET A 16 -22.15 -15.30 -26.72
C MET A 16 -20.98 -15.64 -25.79
N PHE A 17 -20.10 -16.57 -26.20
CA PHE A 17 -18.92 -16.96 -25.45
C PHE A 17 -17.86 -15.85 -25.44
N LEU A 18 -17.61 -15.20 -26.59
CA LEU A 18 -16.72 -14.05 -26.71
C LEU A 18 -17.24 -12.84 -25.93
N ALA A 19 -18.55 -12.57 -25.92
CA ALA A 19 -19.15 -11.51 -25.13
C ALA A 19 -19.02 -11.75 -23.61
N LEU A 20 -19.11 -13.00 -23.17
CA LEU A 20 -18.89 -13.39 -21.77
C LEU A 20 -17.42 -13.22 -21.36
N VAL A 21 -16.48 -13.63 -22.21
CA VAL A 21 -15.03 -13.44 -21.95
C VAL A 21 -14.69 -11.95 -21.92
N LEU A 22 -15.19 -11.16 -22.87
CA LEU A 22 -14.96 -9.70 -22.91
C LEU A 22 -15.59 -8.97 -21.69
N GLY A 23 -16.76 -9.41 -21.23
CA GLY A 23 -17.42 -8.88 -20.04
C GLY A 23 -16.67 -9.17 -18.73
N MET A 24 -16.00 -10.32 -18.63
CA MET A 24 -15.14 -10.64 -17.49
C MET A 24 -13.88 -9.77 -17.45
N TYR A 25 -13.30 -9.44 -18.62
CA TYR A 25 -12.15 -8.52 -18.71
C TYR A 25 -12.49 -7.09 -18.26
N LEU A 26 -13.72 -6.62 -18.51
CA LEU A 26 -14.12 -5.25 -18.18
C LEU A 26 -14.37 -5.02 -16.67
N SER A 27 -14.64 -6.09 -15.90
CA SER A 27 -14.95 -5.98 -14.47
C SER A 27 -13.72 -6.01 -13.55
N ALA A 28 -12.51 -6.10 -14.11
CA ALA A 28 -11.29 -6.47 -13.38
C ALA A 28 -10.46 -5.30 -12.81
N THR A 29 -10.92 -4.04 -12.87
CA THR A 29 -10.14 -2.89 -12.38
C THR A 29 -10.86 -2.07 -11.30
N ALA A 30 -11.11 -2.70 -10.14
CA ALA A 30 -11.42 -1.95 -8.92
C ALA A 30 -10.11 -1.49 -8.25
N GLU A 31 -9.52 -0.41 -8.75
CA GLU A 31 -8.39 0.25 -8.10
C GLU A 31 -8.89 1.00 -6.86
N ALA A 32 -8.62 0.45 -5.68
CA ALA A 32 -8.78 1.19 -4.42
C ALA A 32 -7.67 2.24 -4.30
N THR A 33 -7.84 3.37 -4.99
CA THR A 33 -6.88 4.47 -4.94
C THR A 33 -6.97 5.20 -3.61
N LEU A 34 -5.83 5.30 -2.90
CA LEU A 34 -5.72 6.23 -1.79
C LEU A 34 -5.71 7.65 -2.34
N ARG A 35 -6.37 8.58 -1.64
CA ARG A 35 -6.44 9.99 -2.03
C ARG A 35 -6.17 10.89 -0.84
N VAL A 36 -5.48 12.00 -1.09
CA VAL A 36 -5.38 13.10 -0.12
C VAL A 36 -6.79 13.67 0.08
N GLY A 37 -7.14 14.04 1.31
CA GLY A 37 -8.47 14.56 1.62
C GLY A 37 -9.60 13.53 1.56
N TYR A 38 -9.31 12.21 1.65
CA TYR A 38 -10.34 11.16 1.62
C TYR A 38 -11.49 11.41 2.62
N TYR A 39 -11.16 11.98 3.78
CA TYR A 39 -12.09 12.24 4.88
C TYR A 39 -12.74 13.63 4.85
N GLU A 40 -12.47 14.49 3.87
CA GLU A 40 -13.02 15.87 3.84
C GLU A 40 -14.54 15.93 3.98
N LYS A 41 -15.25 14.99 3.35
CA LYS A 41 -16.73 14.97 3.35
C LYS A 41 -17.34 14.18 4.50
N THR A 42 -16.62 13.19 5.04
CA THR A 42 -17.13 12.27 6.07
C THR A 42 -16.67 12.64 7.47
N CYS A 43 -15.42 13.08 7.61
CA CYS A 43 -14.81 13.52 8.86
C CYS A 43 -13.73 14.60 8.57
N PRO A 44 -14.12 15.86 8.31
CA PRO A 44 -13.21 16.93 7.86
C PRO A 44 -12.09 17.26 8.85
N HIS A 45 -12.27 16.92 10.13
CA HIS A 45 -11.30 17.22 11.18
C HIS A 45 -10.33 16.06 11.47
N ALA A 46 -10.44 14.93 10.78
CA ALA A 46 -9.62 13.75 11.06
C ALA A 46 -8.11 14.06 11.04
N GLU A 47 -7.62 14.65 9.96
CA GLU A 47 -6.21 14.99 9.78
C GLU A 47 -5.74 16.05 10.80
N PHE A 48 -6.60 17.03 11.09
CA PHE A 48 -6.32 18.07 12.09
C PHE A 48 -6.17 17.49 13.49
N ILE A 49 -7.08 16.61 13.90
CA ILE A 49 -7.06 15.97 15.23
C ILE A 49 -5.80 15.12 15.38
N VAL A 50 -5.48 14.30 14.38
CA VAL A 50 -4.27 13.46 14.39
C VAL A 50 -3.02 14.32 14.53
N LYS A 51 -2.89 15.39 13.71
CA LYS A 51 -1.76 16.32 13.78
C LYS A 51 -1.65 17.00 15.15
N LYS A 52 -2.78 17.43 15.74
CA LYS A 52 -2.82 18.06 17.07
C LYS A 52 -2.35 17.11 18.17
N VAL A 53 -2.80 15.85 18.14
CA VAL A 53 -2.42 14.84 19.15
C VAL A 53 -0.95 14.48 19.00
N ILE A 54 -0.48 14.20 17.77
CA ILE A 54 0.91 13.84 17.51
C ILE A 54 1.84 14.98 17.92
N THR A 55 1.57 16.22 17.50
CA THR A 55 2.43 17.36 17.86
C THR A 55 2.49 17.58 19.38
N LYS A 56 1.40 17.33 20.11
CA LYS A 56 1.41 17.37 21.59
C LYS A 56 2.25 16.24 22.18
N ALA A 57 2.16 15.04 21.63
CA ALA A 57 2.88 13.87 22.10
C ALA A 57 4.39 13.98 21.82
N VAL A 58 4.77 14.38 20.61
CA VAL A 58 6.18 14.57 20.20
C VAL A 58 6.88 15.65 21.04
N LYS A 59 6.16 16.71 21.43
CA LYS A 59 6.68 17.71 22.37
C LYS A 59 7.00 17.15 23.75
N LYS A 60 6.34 16.04 24.14
CA LYS A 60 6.55 15.37 25.42
C LYS A 60 7.67 14.33 25.33
N ASP A 61 7.79 13.65 24.19
CA ASP A 61 8.77 12.60 23.94
C ASP A 61 9.23 12.64 22.48
N SER A 62 10.53 12.93 22.30
CA SER A 62 11.18 13.04 20.99
C SER A 62 11.42 11.69 20.31
N GLY A 63 11.27 10.56 21.01
CA GLY A 63 11.37 9.21 20.45
C GLY A 63 10.12 8.75 19.69
N LEU A 64 8.96 9.33 19.99
CA LEU A 64 7.67 8.94 19.41
C LEU A 64 7.58 9.03 17.87
N PRO A 65 8.16 10.02 17.17
CA PRO A 65 8.19 10.02 15.71
C PRO A 65 8.83 8.76 15.13
N ALA A 66 9.95 8.32 15.72
CA ALA A 66 10.64 7.11 15.28
C ALA A 66 9.79 5.85 15.55
N ASP A 67 9.09 5.79 16.69
CA ASP A 67 8.19 4.70 17.01
C ASP A 67 6.97 4.61 16.07
N PHE A 68 6.34 5.75 15.74
CA PHE A 68 5.22 5.79 14.80
C PHE A 68 5.65 5.36 13.40
N ILE A 69 6.80 5.86 12.94
CA ILE A 69 7.38 5.48 11.66
C ILE A 69 7.70 3.98 11.65
N ARG A 70 8.33 3.44 12.69
CA ARG A 70 8.60 2.00 12.81
C ARG A 70 7.34 1.16 12.76
N MET A 71 6.28 1.58 13.46
CA MET A 71 4.98 0.89 13.42
C MET A 71 4.39 0.91 12.01
N HIS A 72 4.44 2.06 11.32
CA HIS A 72 3.98 2.17 9.94
C HIS A 72 4.78 1.29 8.98
N PHE A 73 6.12 1.25 9.12
CA PHE A 73 6.96 0.32 8.37
C PHE A 73 6.58 -1.12 8.67
N HIS A 74 6.37 -1.49 9.92
CA HIS A 74 5.99 -2.85 10.28
C HIS A 74 4.64 -3.26 9.67
N ASP A 75 3.71 -2.32 9.53
CA ASP A 75 2.39 -2.56 8.94
C ASP A 75 2.36 -2.51 7.41
N CYS A 76 3.25 -1.76 6.77
CA CYS A 76 3.14 -1.46 5.33
C CYS A 76 4.45 -1.53 4.53
N PHE A 77 5.62 -1.41 5.16
CA PHE A 77 6.95 -1.22 4.53
C PHE A 77 6.92 -0.20 3.37
N VAL A 78 6.51 1.05 3.69
CA VAL A 78 6.32 2.19 2.75
C VAL A 78 7.22 3.39 3.12
N ARG A 79 7.52 4.21 2.11
CA ARG A 79 8.32 5.44 2.09
C ARG A 79 7.92 6.50 3.14
N SER A 80 8.71 6.69 4.20
CA SER A 80 8.58 7.84 5.11
C SER A 80 9.93 8.52 5.34
N GLY A 81 10.06 9.76 4.86
CA GLY A 81 11.10 10.70 5.22
C GLY A 81 10.53 11.80 6.13
N GLY A 82 11.35 12.39 7.00
CA GLY A 82 10.96 13.32 8.07
C GLY A 82 10.47 14.71 7.64
N PHE A 83 9.75 14.82 6.53
CA PHE A 83 9.16 16.07 6.03
C PHE A 83 7.65 16.08 6.23
N VAL A 84 7.03 17.26 6.24
CA VAL A 84 5.57 17.36 6.20
C VAL A 84 5.12 17.07 4.76
N TYR A 85 4.48 15.94 4.54
CA TYR A 85 3.87 15.57 3.26
C TYR A 85 2.41 15.19 3.45
N GLU A 86 1.60 15.41 2.41
CA GLU A 86 0.21 14.96 2.39
C GLU A 86 0.17 13.44 2.25
N VAL A 87 -0.54 12.76 3.14
CA VAL A 87 -0.60 11.30 3.18
C VAL A 87 -1.92 10.86 2.51
N PRO A 88 -1.87 10.13 1.38
CA PRO A 88 -3.07 9.53 0.80
C PRO A 88 -3.76 8.63 1.83
N SER A 89 -5.07 8.79 2.01
CA SER A 89 -5.87 8.08 3.02
C SER A 89 -7.01 7.26 2.39
N GLY A 90 -7.69 6.46 3.22
CA GLY A 90 -8.73 5.51 2.77
C GLY A 90 -8.32 4.03 2.81
N ARG A 91 -7.14 3.69 3.38
CA ARG A 91 -6.74 2.30 3.66
C ARG A 91 -7.77 1.66 4.59
N ARG A 92 -8.22 0.45 4.26
CA ARG A 92 -9.07 -0.37 5.13
C ARG A 92 -8.20 -1.25 6.03
N ASP A 93 -8.64 -1.48 7.26
CA ASP A 93 -7.93 -2.35 8.18
C ASP A 93 -8.16 -3.83 7.87
N GLY A 94 -7.08 -4.62 7.95
CA GLY A 94 -7.15 -6.07 7.78
C GLY A 94 -7.97 -6.72 8.91
N ARG A 95 -8.75 -7.75 8.58
CA ARG A 95 -9.61 -8.43 9.56
C ARG A 95 -8.88 -9.48 10.42
N ILE A 96 -7.67 -9.87 10.03
CA ILE A 96 -6.89 -10.95 10.65
C ILE A 96 -5.43 -10.53 10.69
N SER A 97 -4.78 -10.74 11.83
CA SER A 97 -3.32 -10.61 11.98
C SER A 97 -2.67 -11.99 11.92
N ARG A 98 -1.70 -12.20 11.02
CA ARG A 98 -0.95 -13.46 10.91
C ARG A 98 0.53 -13.26 11.20
N ARG A 99 1.01 -13.86 12.29
CA ARG A 99 2.46 -13.87 12.62
C ARG A 99 3.31 -14.52 11.52
N SER A 100 2.79 -15.52 10.80
CA SER A 100 3.56 -16.18 9.73
C SER A 100 3.93 -15.22 8.59
N GLU A 101 3.13 -14.17 8.36
CA GLU A 101 3.39 -13.18 7.31
C GLU A 101 4.57 -12.26 7.67
N THR A 102 4.97 -12.15 8.95
CA THR A 102 6.07 -11.25 9.34
C THR A 102 7.42 -11.75 8.84
N PHE A 103 7.67 -13.07 8.87
CA PHE A 103 8.95 -13.67 8.48
C PHE A 103 9.26 -13.56 6.98
N GLY A 104 8.23 -13.45 6.14
CA GLY A 104 8.40 -13.28 4.69
C GLY A 104 8.39 -11.83 4.21
N ASN A 105 7.90 -10.90 5.04
CA ASN A 105 7.71 -9.50 4.65
C ASN A 105 8.63 -8.51 5.38
N LEU A 106 9.20 -8.89 6.53
CA LEU A 106 10.12 -8.06 7.29
C LEU A 106 11.56 -8.57 7.13
N PRO A 107 12.48 -7.73 6.63
CA PRO A 107 13.89 -8.11 6.57
C PRO A 107 14.48 -8.17 7.99
N PRO A 108 15.11 -9.28 8.40
CA PRO A 108 15.84 -9.35 9.67
C PRO A 108 17.09 -8.48 9.64
N PRO A 109 17.60 -8.06 10.82
CA PRO A 109 18.79 -7.20 10.91
C PRO A 109 20.09 -7.88 10.46
N THR A 110 20.05 -9.18 10.17
CA THR A 110 21.17 -9.99 9.68
C THR A 110 21.28 -10.03 8.16
N PHE A 111 20.32 -9.46 7.42
CA PHE A 111 20.39 -9.42 5.96
C PHE A 111 21.58 -8.60 5.45
N ASN A 112 22.28 -9.13 4.45
CA ASN A 112 23.28 -8.36 3.72
C ASN A 112 22.61 -7.39 2.72
N LEU A 113 23.40 -6.45 2.16
CA LEU A 113 22.87 -5.42 1.26
C LEU A 113 22.12 -6.00 0.04
N SER A 114 22.59 -7.12 -0.52
CA SER A 114 21.96 -7.78 -1.67
C SER A 114 20.59 -8.37 -1.30
N GLN A 115 20.52 -9.09 -0.17
CA GLN A 115 19.28 -9.65 0.36
C GLN A 115 18.26 -8.56 0.73
N LEU A 116 18.75 -7.47 1.32
CA LEU A 116 17.92 -6.33 1.69
C LEU A 116 17.35 -5.64 0.44
N THR A 117 18.18 -5.43 -0.57
CA THR A 117 17.75 -4.85 -1.86
C THR A 117 16.70 -5.72 -2.54
N GLN A 118 16.88 -7.05 -2.54
CA GLN A 118 15.88 -7.99 -3.09
C GLN A 118 14.56 -7.96 -2.32
N SER A 119 14.63 -7.88 -0.98
CA SER A 119 13.44 -7.76 -0.13
C SER A 119 12.65 -6.49 -0.45
N PHE A 120 13.31 -5.36 -0.67
CA PHE A 120 12.68 -4.09 -1.03
C PHE A 120 12.16 -4.10 -2.47
N ALA A 121 12.90 -4.68 -3.41
CA ALA A 121 12.49 -4.86 -4.80
C ALA A 121 11.20 -5.70 -4.91
N SER A 122 11.03 -6.70 -4.04
CA SER A 122 9.78 -7.49 -3.97
C SER A 122 8.54 -6.66 -3.58
N LYS A 123 8.75 -5.45 -3.02
CA LYS A 123 7.72 -4.47 -2.67
C LYS A 123 7.64 -3.30 -3.66
N GLY A 124 8.35 -3.39 -4.79
CA GLY A 124 8.43 -2.33 -5.78
C GLY A 124 9.27 -1.13 -5.36
N LEU A 125 10.12 -1.27 -4.33
CA LEU A 125 11.02 -0.23 -3.85
C LEU A 125 12.42 -0.43 -4.42
N ASN A 126 13.12 0.67 -4.73
CA ASN A 126 14.44 0.64 -5.34
C ASN A 126 15.57 0.86 -4.31
N LEU A 127 16.82 0.87 -4.77
CA LEU A 127 18.00 1.10 -3.92
C LEU A 127 18.00 2.50 -3.28
N ASP A 128 17.48 3.51 -3.98
CA ASP A 128 17.37 4.89 -3.49
C ASP A 128 16.34 4.99 -2.35
N ASP A 129 15.19 4.30 -2.48
CA ASP A 129 14.22 4.14 -1.41
C ASP A 129 14.85 3.40 -0.22
N LEU A 130 15.64 2.35 -0.46
CA LEU A 130 16.33 1.62 0.62
C LEU A 130 17.28 2.52 1.41
N VAL A 131 18.11 3.32 0.74
CA VAL A 131 19.04 4.27 1.39
C VAL A 131 18.26 5.35 2.13
N THR A 132 17.23 5.92 1.50
CA THR A 132 16.38 6.96 2.09
C THR A 132 15.68 6.45 3.36
N LEU A 133 15.15 5.22 3.33
CA LEU A 133 14.40 4.65 4.44
C LEU A 133 15.29 4.15 5.58
N SER A 134 16.48 3.62 5.26
CA SER A 134 17.49 3.26 6.26
C SER A 134 18.15 4.48 6.92
N GLY A 135 18.13 5.64 6.27
CA GLY A 135 18.62 6.92 6.78
C GLY A 135 17.80 7.54 7.93
N THR A 136 16.62 7.00 8.27
CA THR A 136 15.76 7.50 9.37
C THR A 136 16.33 7.29 10.78
N LYS A 137 17.59 6.88 10.91
CA LYS A 137 18.33 6.85 12.18
C LYS A 137 18.82 8.22 12.67
N HIS A 138 18.69 9.29 11.86
CA HIS A 138 19.23 10.62 12.18
C HIS A 138 18.32 11.54 13.02
N ILE A 139 17.13 11.08 13.44
CA ILE A 139 16.20 11.84 14.31
C ILE A 139 16.54 11.76 15.82
N ASN A 140 17.69 11.20 16.22
CA ASN A 140 18.12 11.11 17.63
C ASN A 140 19.61 11.43 17.86
N ALA A 141 20.11 12.55 17.34
CA ALA A 141 21.39 13.11 17.79
C ALA A 141 21.46 14.62 17.55
N HIS A 142 20.89 15.39 18.49
CA HIS A 142 21.08 16.83 18.80
C HIS A 142 19.73 17.52 19.05
N VAL A 143 19.23 17.41 20.29
CA VAL A 143 18.98 18.51 21.24
C VAL A 143 19.02 17.90 22.64
#